data_AF-A0A7S1BSV6-F1
#
_entry.id   AF-A0A7S1BSV6-F1
#
_cell.length_a   1.000
_cell.length_b   1.000
_cell.length_c   1.000
_cell.angle_alpha   90.00
_cell.angle_beta   90.00
_cell.angle_gamma   90.00
#
_symmetry.space_group_name_H-M   'P 1'
#
loop_
_entity.id
_entity.type
_entity.pdbx_description
1 polymer ?
#
loop_
_entity_poly.entity_id
_entity_poly.type
_entity_poly.pdbx_seq_one_letter_code
_entity_poly.pdbx_strand_id
1 'polypeptide(L)'
;MQHASNHWDKDRLALHRKDIMSECCVCLNQIDREIDAVSSFPCGHHLHLSCAVSLLCLQKKSICPICRGEMQTREGTDLVEEIEGLLAQDKIEDTSTVHGTPSIIVNRHTRLALTERGPCFGVVQASVTQDREGQLWERIGDGLIRSVSSRRFLGLRAREADYGVELMTQNIPSSQFQYTEDGRLMHVYSNMTVEIGAGYTAEDAPAQLWPPDQDPWQRWNMVNPDSDADSGENVTLNNIGDITTVHGAPLLIINKHTRLVLTERESCEVVQASLNSNRDFQLWEKVGGHLIRSVSTGRFLGLAGEATYGIELQTQTVPNSQFKLLENEQLMHVASNMVVGIRGGDRTENSPAQLWSLGEDPCHAWSLIDPQLVEEVLISKVSMTSPNRILSYFWPSASRI
;
A
#
# COMPACT_ATOMS: atom_id res chain seq x y z
N MET A 1 54.69 -50.61 14.15
CA MET A 1 54.03 -49.46 13.51
C MET A 1 52.53 -49.68 13.58
N GLN A 2 51.89 -49.11 14.60
CA GLN A 2 50.46 -49.24 14.86
C GLN A 2 49.76 -48.00 14.30
N HIS A 3 48.77 -48.21 13.43
CA HIS A 3 47.84 -47.19 12.97
C HIS A 3 46.66 -47.13 13.94
N ALA A 4 46.48 -45.98 14.60
CA ALA A 4 45.26 -45.62 15.31
C ALA A 4 44.39 -44.79 14.35
N SER A 5 43.20 -45.29 14.02
CA SER A 5 42.22 -44.60 13.18
C SER A 5 41.15 -43.91 14.03
N ASN A 6 40.92 -42.64 13.72
CA ASN A 6 39.98 -41.72 14.34
C ASN A 6 38.52 -42.22 14.28
N HIS A 7 37.93 -42.50 15.44
CA HIS A 7 36.52 -42.89 15.61
C HIS A 7 35.61 -41.67 15.95
N TRP A 8 36.15 -40.45 16.05
CA TRP A 8 35.48 -39.31 16.70
C TRP A 8 34.63 -38.38 15.81
N ASP A 9 34.43 -38.67 14.51
CA ASP A 9 33.80 -37.72 13.58
C ASP A 9 32.36 -38.04 13.10
N LYS A 10 31.78 -39.20 13.45
CA LYS A 10 30.45 -39.57 12.91
C LYS A 10 29.26 -39.08 13.75
N ASP A 11 29.43 -38.94 15.06
CA ASP A 11 28.29 -38.61 15.94
C ASP A 11 28.03 -37.10 16.06
N ARG A 12 29.01 -36.24 15.74
CA ARG A 12 28.84 -34.78 15.72
C ARG A 12 28.02 -34.26 14.53
N LEU A 13 27.95 -35.01 13.43
CA LEU A 13 27.13 -34.68 12.25
C LEU A 13 25.65 -35.13 12.41
N ALA A 14 25.35 -36.01 13.36
CA ALA A 14 23.98 -36.51 13.59
C ALA A 14 23.17 -35.62 14.57
N LEU A 15 23.82 -34.88 15.48
CA LEU A 15 23.14 -34.05 16.48
C LEU A 15 22.88 -32.59 16.07
N HIS A 16 23.42 -32.11 14.96
CA HIS A 16 23.10 -30.76 14.42
C HIS A 16 22.02 -30.76 13.32
N ARG A 17 21.39 -31.90 13.05
CA ARG A 17 20.28 -32.00 12.08
C ARG A 17 18.89 -31.82 12.69
N LYS A 18 18.77 -31.61 14.01
CA LYS A 18 17.48 -31.73 14.69
C LYS A 18 16.72 -30.45 15.00
N ASP A 19 17.32 -29.26 15.03
CA ASP A 19 16.59 -28.04 15.40
C ASP A 19 17.13 -26.78 14.69
N ILE A 20 17.44 -26.87 13.40
CA ILE A 20 17.44 -25.63 12.60
C ILE A 20 15.98 -25.37 12.28
N MET A 21 15.32 -24.59 13.13
CA MET A 21 14.00 -24.03 12.86
C MET A 21 14.09 -23.40 11.47
N SER A 22 13.48 -24.04 10.48
CA SER A 22 13.64 -23.66 9.09
C SER A 22 12.96 -22.32 8.89
N GLU A 23 13.73 -21.25 8.80
CA GLU A 23 13.21 -19.96 8.35
C GLU A 23 12.71 -20.11 6.90
N CYS A 24 11.55 -19.55 6.62
CA CYS A 24 11.01 -19.50 5.28
C CYS A 24 11.87 -18.55 4.45
N CYS A 25 12.55 -19.05 3.42
CA CYS A 25 13.50 -18.21 2.66
C CYS A 25 12.84 -17.09 1.82
N VAL A 26 11.50 -17.05 1.76
CA VAL A 26 10.74 -16.04 1.03
C VAL A 26 10.44 -14.84 1.92
N CYS A 27 9.87 -15.07 3.11
CA CYS A 27 9.51 -14.00 4.05
C CYS A 27 10.53 -13.80 5.18
N LEU A 28 11.51 -14.70 5.30
CA LEU A 28 12.54 -14.76 6.35
C LEU A 28 12.00 -14.95 7.78
N ASN A 29 10.73 -15.32 7.95
CA ASN A 29 10.15 -15.66 9.25
C ASN A 29 10.38 -17.14 9.59
N GLN A 30 10.44 -17.46 10.89
CA GLN A 30 10.47 -18.85 11.35
C GLN A 30 9.22 -19.60 10.89
N ILE A 31 9.39 -20.86 10.46
CA ILE A 31 8.28 -21.76 10.17
C ILE A 31 7.97 -22.55 11.45
N ASP A 32 6.84 -22.23 12.09
CA ASP A 32 6.31 -23.04 13.18
C ASP A 32 5.40 -24.12 12.59
N ARG A 33 5.85 -25.38 12.56
CA ARG A 33 5.09 -26.48 11.94
C ARG A 33 3.79 -26.83 12.70
N GLU A 34 3.64 -26.38 13.95
CA GLU A 34 2.43 -26.62 14.73
C GLU A 34 1.35 -25.58 14.44
N ILE A 35 1.75 -24.37 14.05
CA ILE A 35 0.86 -23.22 13.88
C ILE A 35 0.68 -22.87 12.39
N ASP A 36 1.75 -22.93 11.61
CA ASP A 36 1.76 -22.50 10.23
C ASP A 36 1.36 -23.63 9.27
N ALA A 37 0.58 -23.27 8.24
CA ALA A 37 0.46 -24.13 7.07
C ALA A 37 1.79 -24.13 6.30
N VAL A 38 2.38 -25.31 6.09
CA VAL A 38 3.70 -25.48 5.44
C VAL A 38 3.55 -26.27 4.14
N SER A 39 4.16 -25.77 3.07
CA SER A 39 4.32 -26.51 1.81
C SER A 39 5.71 -27.13 1.74
N SER A 40 5.79 -28.40 1.31
CA SER A 40 7.04 -29.14 1.17
C SER A 40 7.32 -29.41 -0.31
N PHE A 41 8.50 -29.01 -0.78
CA PHE A 41 8.90 -29.18 -2.17
C PHE A 41 9.53 -30.56 -2.41
N PRO A 42 9.56 -31.06 -3.67
CA PRO A 42 10.20 -32.34 -4.00
C PRO A 42 11.68 -32.41 -3.61
N CYS A 43 12.36 -31.26 -3.58
CA CYS A 43 13.75 -31.14 -3.13
C CYS A 43 13.95 -31.20 -1.61
N GLY A 44 12.87 -31.35 -0.83
CA GLY A 44 12.88 -31.44 0.63
C GLY A 44 12.91 -30.10 1.37
N HIS A 45 12.84 -28.97 0.66
CA HIS A 45 12.74 -27.65 1.27
C HIS A 45 11.30 -27.33 1.67
N HIS A 46 11.14 -26.48 2.68
CA HIS A 46 9.85 -26.09 3.23
C HIS A 46 9.67 -24.57 3.18
N LEU A 47 8.47 -24.11 2.87
CA LEU A 47 8.07 -22.70 2.95
C LEU A 47 6.70 -22.60 3.63
N HIS A 48 6.35 -21.43 4.17
CA HIS A 48 4.96 -21.13 4.48
C HIS A 48 4.10 -21.35 3.24
N LEU A 49 2.91 -21.94 3.41
CA LEU A 49 2.00 -22.21 2.30
C LEU A 49 1.66 -20.94 1.53
N SER A 50 1.42 -19.84 2.25
CA SER A 50 1.25 -18.50 1.66
C SER A 50 2.42 -18.10 0.76
N CYS A 51 3.65 -18.25 1.25
CA CYS A 51 4.87 -17.95 0.50
C CYS A 51 5.06 -18.88 -0.71
N ALA A 52 4.71 -20.16 -0.59
CA ALA A 52 4.76 -21.11 -1.68
C ALA A 52 3.73 -20.77 -2.78
N VAL A 53 2.49 -20.45 -2.40
CA VAL A 53 1.44 -19.99 -3.33
C VAL A 53 1.85 -18.69 -4.01
N SER A 54 2.39 -17.72 -3.25
CA SER A 54 2.92 -16.48 -3.83
C SER A 54 4.03 -16.74 -4.85
N LEU A 55 4.95 -17.65 -4.56
CA LEU A 55 6.04 -17.96 -5.48
C LEU A 55 5.54 -18.71 -6.74
N LEU A 56 4.71 -19.73 -6.57
CA LEU A 56 4.29 -20.63 -7.64
C LEU A 56 3.19 -20.02 -8.51
N CYS A 57 2.09 -19.59 -7.88
CA CYS A 57 0.92 -19.11 -8.60
C CYS A 57 1.12 -17.69 -9.12
N LEU A 58 1.76 -16.82 -8.33
CA LEU A 58 1.86 -15.39 -8.68
C LEU A 58 3.07 -15.09 -9.57
N GLN A 59 4.22 -15.73 -9.35
CA GLN A 59 5.42 -15.49 -10.17
C GLN A 59 5.57 -16.48 -11.33
N LYS A 60 4.69 -17.50 -11.45
CA LYS A 60 4.74 -18.55 -12.48
C LYS A 60 6.12 -19.23 -12.59
N LYS A 61 6.82 -19.39 -11.46
CA LYS A 61 8.14 -20.03 -11.40
C LYS A 61 8.04 -21.38 -10.71
N SER A 62 8.23 -22.47 -11.45
CA SER A 62 8.35 -23.83 -10.93
C SER A 62 9.78 -24.15 -10.47
N ILE A 63 10.45 -23.22 -9.77
CA ILE A 63 11.85 -23.36 -9.32
C ILE A 63 11.96 -23.11 -7.83
N CYS A 64 12.57 -24.04 -7.09
CA CYS A 64 12.76 -23.89 -5.65
C CYS A 64 13.67 -22.69 -5.34
N PRO A 65 13.25 -21.74 -4.48
CA PRO A 65 14.05 -20.54 -4.20
C PRO A 65 15.33 -20.87 -3.43
N ILE A 66 15.38 -22.01 -2.71
CA ILE A 66 16.53 -22.42 -1.93
C ILE A 66 17.58 -23.13 -2.79
N CYS A 67 17.21 -24.26 -3.42
CA CYS A 67 18.18 -25.07 -4.19
C CYS A 67 18.19 -24.79 -5.69
N ARG A 68 17.25 -23.98 -6.19
CA ARG A 68 17.03 -23.74 -7.62
C ARG A 68 16.71 -24.99 -8.45
N GLY A 69 16.32 -26.08 -7.78
CA GLY A 69 15.82 -27.28 -8.45
C GLY A 69 14.47 -27.01 -9.10
N GLU A 70 14.30 -27.47 -10.33
CA GLU A 70 12.98 -27.50 -11.00
C GLU A 70 12.03 -28.38 -10.21
N MET A 71 10.81 -27.89 -10.07
CA MET A 71 9.74 -28.53 -9.36
C MET A 71 8.91 -29.34 -10.36
N GLN A 72 9.41 -30.52 -10.71
CA GLN A 72 8.65 -31.49 -11.52
C GLN A 72 7.88 -32.42 -10.57
N THR A 73 6.59 -32.65 -10.81
CA THR A 73 5.87 -33.72 -10.12
C THR A 73 6.42 -35.07 -10.58
N ARG A 74 6.22 -36.12 -9.77
CA ARG A 74 6.61 -37.49 -10.14
C ARG A 74 5.91 -38.02 -11.41
N GLU A 75 4.88 -37.34 -11.89
CA GLU A 75 4.08 -37.73 -13.06
C GLU A 75 4.29 -36.80 -14.27
N GLY A 76 5.20 -35.81 -14.18
CA GLY A 76 5.48 -34.89 -15.28
C GLY A 76 4.38 -33.85 -15.54
N THR A 77 3.41 -33.73 -14.64
CA THR A 77 2.45 -32.62 -14.58
C THR A 77 3.11 -31.41 -13.92
N ASP A 78 2.72 -30.20 -14.32
CA ASP A 78 3.23 -28.98 -13.70
C ASP A 78 2.72 -28.93 -12.24
N LEU A 79 3.60 -28.75 -11.25
CA LEU A 79 3.19 -28.62 -9.85
C LEU A 79 2.21 -27.46 -9.65
N VAL A 80 2.25 -26.45 -10.53
CA VAL A 80 1.26 -25.37 -10.56
C VAL A 80 -0.12 -25.93 -10.87
N GLU A 81 -0.26 -26.80 -11.87
CA GLU A 81 -1.54 -27.45 -12.22
C GLU A 81 -2.00 -28.44 -11.15
N GLU A 82 -1.09 -29.15 -10.49
CA GLU A 82 -1.45 -30.06 -9.39
C GLU A 82 -1.88 -29.28 -8.13
N ILE A 83 -1.18 -28.19 -7.78
CA ILE A 83 -1.58 -27.33 -6.66
C ILE A 83 -2.90 -26.63 -6.97
N GLU A 84 -3.06 -26.05 -8.16
CA GLU A 84 -4.36 -25.53 -8.62
C GLU A 84 -5.44 -26.62 -8.63
N GLY A 85 -5.09 -27.86 -8.99
CA GLY A 85 -5.96 -29.02 -9.00
C GLY A 85 -6.36 -29.49 -7.61
N LEU A 86 -5.46 -29.52 -6.63
CA LEU A 86 -5.74 -29.86 -5.24
C LEU A 86 -6.59 -28.77 -4.57
N LEU A 87 -6.30 -27.51 -4.85
CA LEU A 87 -7.11 -26.36 -4.43
C LEU A 87 -8.49 -26.36 -5.11
N ALA A 88 -8.60 -26.89 -6.32
CA ALA A 88 -9.86 -27.08 -7.04
C ALA A 88 -10.58 -28.40 -6.69
N GLN A 89 -9.90 -29.37 -6.06
CA GLN A 89 -10.48 -30.64 -5.59
C GLN A 89 -11.13 -30.49 -4.21
N ASP A 90 -10.81 -29.42 -3.47
CA ASP A 90 -11.69 -28.82 -2.46
C ASP A 90 -12.90 -28.09 -3.11
N LYS A 91 -13.29 -28.53 -4.31
CA LYS A 91 -14.65 -28.40 -4.82
C LYS A 91 -15.57 -28.94 -3.73
N ILE A 92 -16.06 -28.00 -2.93
CA ILE A 92 -17.33 -28.11 -2.23
C ILE A 92 -18.28 -28.65 -3.30
N GLU A 93 -18.56 -29.95 -3.24
CA GLU A 93 -19.70 -30.53 -3.94
C GLU A 93 -20.86 -29.61 -3.64
N ASP A 94 -21.67 -29.31 -4.65
CA ASP A 94 -22.75 -28.32 -4.72
C ASP A 94 -23.88 -28.59 -3.68
N THR A 95 -23.50 -28.74 -2.41
CA THR A 95 -24.33 -28.97 -1.25
C THR A 95 -24.88 -27.62 -0.87
N SER A 96 -25.98 -27.25 -1.52
CA SER A 96 -26.83 -26.14 -1.13
C SER A 96 -26.03 -24.92 -0.70
N THR A 97 -25.25 -24.34 -1.62
CA THR A 97 -24.46 -23.15 -1.33
C THR A 97 -25.41 -22.08 -0.79
N VAL A 98 -25.37 -21.84 0.53
CA VAL A 98 -26.21 -20.83 1.17
C VAL A 98 -25.74 -19.50 0.61
N HIS A 99 -26.48 -18.97 -0.36
CA HIS A 99 -26.23 -17.64 -0.90
C HIS A 99 -26.55 -16.65 0.22
N GLY A 100 -25.53 -15.89 0.64
CA GLY A 100 -25.74 -14.76 1.53
C GLY A 100 -26.64 -13.72 0.86
N THR A 101 -27.37 -12.96 1.67
CA THR A 101 -28.15 -11.82 1.18
C THR A 101 -27.22 -10.83 0.48
N PRO A 102 -27.55 -10.37 -0.74
CA PRO A 102 -26.80 -9.32 -1.42
C PRO A 102 -26.57 -8.12 -0.49
N SER A 103 -25.36 -7.58 -0.49
CA SER A 103 -24.94 -6.47 0.36
C SER A 103 -24.06 -5.51 -0.43
N ILE A 104 -23.99 -4.25 -0.02
CA ILE A 104 -23.04 -3.27 -0.55
C ILE A 104 -21.84 -3.20 0.38
N ILE A 105 -20.63 -3.31 -0.16
CA ILE A 105 -19.39 -3.15 0.61
C ILE A 105 -18.98 -1.68 0.51
N VAL A 106 -19.18 -0.91 1.59
CA VAL A 106 -18.95 0.54 1.62
C VAL A 106 -17.72 0.87 2.43
N ASN A 107 -16.82 1.71 1.92
CA ASN A 107 -15.68 2.17 2.69
C ASN A 107 -16.15 3.06 3.85
N ARG A 108 -15.68 2.81 5.08
CA ARG A 108 -16.10 3.56 6.27
C ARG A 108 -15.69 5.04 6.20
N HIS A 109 -14.61 5.35 5.50
CA HIS A 109 -14.11 6.71 5.38
C HIS A 109 -14.66 7.44 4.16
N THR A 110 -14.46 6.92 2.93
CA THR A 110 -14.94 7.62 1.72
C THR A 110 -16.44 7.56 1.55
N ARG A 111 -17.11 6.56 2.17
CA ARG A 111 -18.54 6.27 1.98
C ARG A 111 -18.89 5.86 0.54
N LEU A 112 -17.88 5.57 -0.27
CA LEU A 112 -18.03 5.03 -1.61
C LEU A 112 -18.11 3.50 -1.53
N ALA A 113 -18.88 2.91 -2.44
CA ALA A 113 -19.05 1.47 -2.54
C ALA A 113 -17.96 0.84 -3.40
N LEU A 114 -17.47 -0.31 -2.96
CA LEU A 114 -16.72 -1.24 -3.79
C LEU A 114 -17.60 -1.63 -4.98
N THR A 115 -17.14 -1.33 -6.18
CA THR A 115 -17.94 -1.36 -7.41
C THR A 115 -17.17 -2.11 -8.50
N GLU A 116 -17.83 -3.07 -9.13
CA GLU A 116 -17.39 -3.70 -10.37
C GLU A 116 -17.44 -2.68 -11.52
N ARG A 117 -16.30 -2.44 -12.18
CA ARG A 117 -16.25 -1.58 -13.36
C ARG A 117 -16.04 -2.40 -14.63
N GLY A 118 -17.14 -2.94 -15.15
CA GLY A 118 -17.16 -3.64 -16.43
C GLY A 118 -16.25 -4.87 -16.51
N PRO A 119 -16.12 -5.48 -17.71
CA PRO A 119 -15.35 -6.72 -17.88
C PRO A 119 -13.83 -6.52 -17.72
N CYS A 120 -13.33 -5.30 -17.91
CA CYS A 120 -11.89 -5.03 -18.05
C CYS A 120 -11.29 -4.08 -16.99
N PHE A 121 -12.09 -3.30 -16.25
CA PHE A 121 -11.55 -2.20 -15.41
C PHE A 121 -11.35 -2.55 -13.94
N GLY A 122 -11.50 -3.83 -13.56
CA GLY A 122 -11.26 -4.29 -12.20
C GLY A 122 -12.31 -3.80 -11.21
N VAL A 123 -11.93 -3.71 -9.94
CA VAL A 123 -12.78 -3.27 -8.85
C VAL A 123 -12.33 -1.89 -8.40
N VAL A 124 -13.26 -0.96 -8.30
CA VAL A 124 -13.03 0.45 -7.92
C VAL A 124 -13.92 0.84 -6.75
N GLN A 125 -13.75 2.05 -6.20
CA GLN A 125 -14.83 2.68 -5.43
C GLN A 125 -15.66 3.61 -6.31
N ALA A 126 -16.97 3.69 -6.07
CA ALA A 126 -17.84 4.67 -6.71
C ALA A 126 -18.97 5.09 -5.76
N SER A 127 -19.61 6.22 -6.04
CA SER A 127 -20.80 6.63 -5.27
C SER A 127 -21.87 5.55 -5.34
N VAL A 128 -22.59 5.35 -4.24
CA VAL A 128 -23.72 4.42 -4.23
C VAL A 128 -24.78 4.97 -5.18
N THR A 129 -25.06 4.26 -6.26
CA THR A 129 -26.04 4.69 -7.27
C THR A 129 -27.39 4.01 -7.02
N GLN A 130 -28.43 4.46 -7.74
CA GLN A 130 -29.69 3.73 -7.80
C GLN A 130 -29.56 2.44 -8.63
N ASP A 131 -28.69 2.44 -9.64
CA ASP A 131 -28.38 1.26 -10.46
C ASP A 131 -27.26 0.44 -9.79
N ARG A 132 -27.64 -0.28 -8.73
CA ARG A 132 -26.73 -0.96 -7.80
C ARG A 132 -26.13 -2.25 -8.35
N GLU A 133 -26.40 -2.65 -9.59
CA GLU A 133 -26.07 -4.01 -10.07
C GLU A 133 -24.57 -4.33 -9.97
N GLY A 134 -23.69 -3.35 -10.25
CA GLY A 134 -22.24 -3.46 -10.08
C GLY A 134 -21.73 -3.28 -8.65
N GLN A 135 -22.60 -2.96 -7.69
CA GLN A 135 -22.26 -2.62 -6.30
C GLN A 135 -22.75 -3.66 -5.29
N LEU A 136 -23.53 -4.64 -5.77
CA LEU A 136 -24.06 -5.72 -4.95
C LEU A 136 -23.08 -6.89 -4.93
N TRP A 137 -22.77 -7.33 -3.72
CA TRP A 137 -21.87 -8.43 -3.42
C TRP A 137 -22.58 -9.45 -2.53
N GLU A 138 -22.40 -10.72 -2.83
CA GLU A 138 -22.89 -11.83 -2.02
C GLU A 138 -21.70 -12.49 -1.32
N ARG A 139 -21.83 -12.71 -0.01
CA ARG A 139 -20.91 -13.60 0.71
C ARG A 139 -21.34 -15.04 0.49
N ILE A 140 -20.39 -15.90 0.15
CA ILE A 140 -20.62 -17.32 -0.13
C ILE A 140 -19.74 -18.14 0.81
N GLY A 141 -20.38 -18.85 1.74
CA GLY A 141 -19.65 -19.54 2.81
C GLY A 141 -18.79 -18.57 3.63
N ASP A 142 -17.66 -19.06 4.12
CA ASP A 142 -16.84 -18.33 5.09
C ASP A 142 -15.83 -17.36 4.47
N GLY A 143 -15.54 -17.48 3.17
CA GLY A 143 -14.41 -16.77 2.57
C GLY A 143 -14.62 -16.18 1.18
N LEU A 144 -15.73 -16.45 0.49
CA LEU A 144 -15.91 -15.96 -0.87
C LEU A 144 -16.81 -14.72 -0.91
N ILE A 145 -16.43 -13.77 -1.74
CA ILE A 145 -17.22 -12.58 -2.06
C ILE A 145 -17.46 -12.60 -3.56
N ARG A 146 -18.72 -12.58 -3.98
CA ARG A 146 -19.11 -12.70 -5.40
C ARG A 146 -19.91 -11.47 -5.81
N SER A 147 -19.57 -10.88 -6.95
CA SER A 147 -20.39 -9.85 -7.59
C SER A 147 -21.72 -10.45 -8.02
N VAL A 148 -22.82 -9.79 -7.70
CA VAL A 148 -24.17 -10.25 -8.08
C VAL A 148 -24.37 -10.15 -9.58
N SER A 149 -23.93 -9.06 -10.21
CA SER A 149 -24.11 -8.81 -11.65
C SER A 149 -23.31 -9.78 -12.51
N SER A 150 -21.99 -9.90 -12.27
CA SER A 150 -21.14 -10.73 -13.12
C SER A 150 -21.00 -12.18 -12.66
N ARG A 151 -21.46 -12.52 -11.45
CA ARG A 151 -21.26 -13.83 -10.80
C ARG A 151 -19.78 -14.22 -10.64
N ARG A 152 -18.86 -13.25 -10.77
CA ARG A 152 -17.42 -13.42 -10.56
C ARG A 152 -17.05 -13.16 -9.10
N PHE A 153 -16.01 -13.82 -8.64
CA PHE A 153 -15.48 -13.66 -7.28
C PHE A 153 -14.53 -12.48 -7.20
N LEU A 154 -14.56 -11.75 -6.09
CA LEU A 154 -13.49 -10.83 -5.74
C LEU A 154 -12.20 -11.63 -5.58
N GLY A 155 -11.10 -11.17 -6.17
CA GLY A 155 -9.82 -11.89 -6.14
C GLY A 155 -8.60 -11.00 -6.24
N LEU A 156 -7.46 -11.54 -5.84
CA LEU A 156 -6.15 -10.92 -5.92
C LEU A 156 -5.59 -11.03 -7.33
N ARG A 157 -5.27 -9.88 -7.94
CA ARG A 157 -4.49 -9.82 -9.19
C ARG A 157 -3.00 -9.79 -8.85
N ALA A 158 -2.29 -10.85 -9.19
CA ALA A 158 -0.83 -10.80 -9.18
C ALA A 158 -0.30 -10.29 -10.51
N ARG A 159 0.15 -9.04 -10.52
CA ARG A 159 1.11 -8.56 -11.52
C ARG A 159 2.36 -8.09 -10.80
N GLU A 160 3.51 -8.23 -11.45
CA GLU A 160 4.86 -8.13 -10.87
C GLU A 160 5.18 -6.79 -10.14
N ALA A 161 4.31 -5.79 -10.19
CA ALA A 161 4.48 -4.50 -9.52
C ALA A 161 3.25 -3.97 -8.76
N ASP A 162 2.04 -4.52 -8.97
CA ASP A 162 0.79 -3.98 -8.40
C ASP A 162 -0.12 -5.10 -7.89
N TYR A 163 -0.41 -5.09 -6.58
CA TYR A 163 -1.38 -6.00 -5.97
C TYR A 163 -2.80 -5.42 -6.13
N GLY A 164 -3.34 -5.47 -7.35
CA GLY A 164 -4.72 -5.03 -7.62
C GLY A 164 -5.77 -6.02 -7.11
N VAL A 165 -6.99 -5.53 -6.91
CA VAL A 165 -8.18 -6.39 -6.71
C VAL A 165 -8.94 -6.50 -8.04
N GLU A 166 -9.22 -7.73 -8.47
CA GLU A 166 -9.93 -8.01 -9.72
C GLU A 166 -11.07 -9.03 -9.52
N LEU A 167 -11.80 -9.28 -10.61
CA LEU A 167 -12.89 -10.25 -10.63
C LEU A 167 -12.44 -11.55 -11.29
N MET A 168 -12.50 -12.63 -10.52
CA MET A 168 -12.10 -13.98 -10.90
C MET A 168 -13.32 -14.81 -11.30
N THR A 169 -13.20 -15.62 -12.35
CA THR A 169 -14.27 -16.55 -12.77
C THR A 169 -14.28 -17.85 -11.96
N GLN A 170 -13.25 -18.11 -11.16
CA GLN A 170 -13.07 -19.36 -10.43
C GLN A 170 -12.94 -19.11 -8.92
N ASN A 171 -13.41 -20.09 -8.14
CA ASN A 171 -13.09 -20.21 -6.73
C ASN A 171 -11.69 -20.81 -6.62
N ILE A 172 -10.71 -19.93 -6.45
CA ILE A 172 -9.30 -20.26 -6.25
C ILE A 172 -8.84 -19.56 -4.96
N PRO A 173 -7.71 -19.98 -4.35
CA PRO A 173 -7.23 -19.37 -3.11
C PRO A 173 -7.10 -17.85 -3.16
N SER A 174 -6.73 -17.28 -4.32
CA SER A 174 -6.64 -15.84 -4.49
C SER A 174 -7.98 -15.10 -4.37
N SER A 175 -9.10 -15.82 -4.28
CA SER A 175 -10.46 -15.28 -4.13
C SER A 175 -11.01 -15.38 -2.69
N GLN A 176 -10.18 -15.82 -1.74
CA GLN A 176 -10.60 -16.03 -0.34
C GLN A 176 -10.32 -14.78 0.50
N PHE A 177 -11.38 -14.19 1.05
CA PHE A 177 -11.37 -13.02 1.90
C PHE A 177 -12.12 -13.25 3.21
N GLN A 178 -11.54 -12.79 4.31
CA GLN A 178 -12.14 -12.73 5.63
C GLN A 178 -12.48 -11.29 5.99
N TYR A 179 -13.70 -11.07 6.46
CA TYR A 179 -14.07 -9.81 7.07
C TYR A 179 -13.73 -9.86 8.57
N THR A 180 -12.91 -8.92 9.02
CA THR A 180 -12.42 -8.85 10.41
C THR A 180 -13.33 -8.01 11.30
N GLU A 181 -13.21 -8.16 12.61
CA GLU A 181 -14.04 -7.43 13.59
C GLU A 181 -13.88 -5.91 13.50
N ASP A 182 -12.68 -5.41 13.16
CA ASP A 182 -12.42 -3.97 13.01
C ASP A 182 -12.84 -3.40 11.66
N GLY A 183 -13.40 -4.24 10.79
CA GLY A 183 -13.99 -3.89 9.51
C GLY A 183 -13.03 -3.99 8.33
N ARG A 184 -11.85 -4.59 8.46
CA ARG A 184 -10.98 -4.84 7.30
C ARG A 184 -11.46 -6.03 6.50
N LEU A 185 -11.28 -5.95 5.17
CA LEU A 185 -11.51 -7.05 4.26
C LEU A 185 -10.17 -7.69 3.88
N MET A 186 -9.79 -8.75 4.59
CA MET A 186 -8.46 -9.34 4.51
C MET A 186 -8.42 -10.53 3.56
N HIS A 187 -7.48 -10.55 2.63
CA HIS A 187 -7.20 -11.72 1.82
C HIS A 187 -6.52 -12.80 2.67
N VAL A 188 -7.13 -13.99 2.72
CA VAL A 188 -6.80 -15.06 3.69
C VAL A 188 -5.34 -15.51 3.60
N TYR A 189 -4.81 -15.64 2.38
CA TYR A 189 -3.47 -16.22 2.19
C TYR A 189 -2.33 -15.21 2.21
N SER A 190 -2.58 -13.95 1.83
CA SER A 190 -1.52 -12.93 1.82
C SER A 190 -1.47 -12.10 3.10
N ASN A 191 -2.50 -12.21 3.95
CA ASN A 191 -2.66 -11.38 5.14
C ASN A 191 -2.68 -9.87 4.82
N MET A 192 -3.02 -9.51 3.57
CA MET A 192 -3.19 -8.12 3.11
C MET A 192 -4.66 -7.74 3.16
N THR A 193 -4.96 -6.46 3.34
CA THR A 193 -6.33 -5.94 3.35
C THR A 193 -6.66 -5.22 2.06
N VAL A 194 -7.93 -5.26 1.65
CA VAL A 194 -8.44 -4.40 0.60
C VAL A 194 -8.39 -2.96 1.07
N GLU A 195 -7.77 -2.12 0.27
CA GLU A 195 -7.61 -0.69 0.46
C GLU A 195 -8.02 0.00 -0.85
N ILE A 196 -8.54 1.22 -0.76
CA ILE A 196 -8.56 2.09 -1.93
C ILE A 196 -7.19 2.72 -2.05
N GLY A 197 -6.50 2.43 -3.16
CA GLY A 197 -5.07 2.65 -3.20
C GLY A 197 -4.68 4.06 -2.78
N ALA A 198 -3.57 4.23 -2.06
CA ALA A 198 -3.07 5.55 -1.71
C ALA A 198 -4.05 6.48 -0.94
N GLY A 199 -5.19 6.00 -0.45
CA GLY A 199 -6.19 6.90 0.14
C GLY A 199 -6.86 7.87 -0.84
N TYR A 200 -7.07 7.46 -2.09
CA TYR A 200 -7.94 8.21 -2.99
C TYR A 200 -9.33 8.35 -2.36
N THR A 201 -9.85 9.58 -2.29
CA THR A 201 -11.28 9.84 -2.02
C THR A 201 -12.11 9.95 -3.29
N ALA A 202 -11.46 9.90 -4.45
CA ALA A 202 -12.10 10.08 -5.74
C ALA A 202 -12.91 8.85 -6.13
N GLU A 203 -14.04 9.06 -6.78
CA GLU A 203 -14.71 8.01 -7.54
C GLU A 203 -13.73 7.39 -8.54
N ASP A 204 -14.00 6.13 -8.89
CA ASP A 204 -13.22 5.30 -9.80
C ASP A 204 -11.81 4.95 -9.33
N ALA A 205 -11.44 5.31 -8.10
CA ALA A 205 -10.15 4.90 -7.57
C ALA A 205 -10.09 3.36 -7.44
N PRO A 206 -9.01 2.72 -7.91
CA PRO A 206 -8.90 1.27 -7.90
C PRO A 206 -8.77 0.74 -6.48
N ALA A 207 -9.44 -0.38 -6.21
CA ALA A 207 -9.20 -1.19 -5.03
C ALA A 207 -7.92 -2.01 -5.24
N GLN A 208 -7.07 -2.03 -4.23
CA GLN A 208 -5.82 -2.77 -4.20
C GLN A 208 -5.70 -3.52 -2.87
N LEU A 209 -4.71 -4.41 -2.77
CA LEU A 209 -4.32 -5.03 -1.52
C LEU A 209 -3.11 -4.30 -0.95
N TRP A 210 -3.16 -4.10 0.36
CA TRP A 210 -2.08 -3.44 1.09
C TRP A 210 -1.81 -4.15 2.42
N PRO A 211 -0.59 -4.07 2.98
CA PRO A 211 -0.34 -4.50 4.35
C PRO A 211 -1.31 -3.81 5.33
N PRO A 212 -1.91 -4.55 6.28
CA PRO A 212 -2.84 -3.97 7.23
C PRO A 212 -2.12 -2.96 8.13
N ASP A 213 -2.67 -1.76 8.23
CA ASP A 213 -2.19 -0.69 9.10
C ASP A 213 -3.38 0.07 9.74
N GLN A 214 -3.12 1.21 10.37
CA GLN A 214 -4.17 2.00 11.02
C GLN A 214 -4.93 2.92 10.05
N ASP A 215 -4.72 2.77 8.74
CA ASP A 215 -5.30 3.65 7.76
C ASP A 215 -6.84 3.44 7.67
N PRO A 216 -7.64 4.50 7.83
CA PRO A 216 -9.09 4.41 7.66
C PRO A 216 -9.55 3.91 6.28
N TRP A 217 -8.74 4.01 5.22
CA TRP A 217 -9.11 3.52 3.87
C TRP A 217 -9.20 2.00 3.78
N GLN A 218 -8.66 1.29 4.76
CA GLN A 218 -8.70 -0.17 4.82
C GLN A 218 -9.96 -0.71 5.50
N ARG A 219 -10.84 0.18 6.00
CA ARG A 219 -12.03 -0.19 6.76
C ARG A 219 -13.28 -0.10 5.89
N TRP A 220 -14.04 -1.17 5.87
CA TRP A 220 -15.24 -1.37 5.07
C TRP A 220 -16.44 -1.64 5.97
N ASN A 221 -17.65 -1.58 5.43
CA ASN A 221 -18.90 -1.99 6.05
C ASN A 221 -19.70 -2.78 5.02
N MET A 222 -20.26 -3.93 5.41
CA MET A 222 -21.30 -4.59 4.62
C MET A 222 -22.65 -4.02 5.02
N VAL A 223 -23.35 -3.39 4.07
CA VAL A 223 -24.65 -2.77 4.27
C VAL A 223 -25.69 -3.56 3.49
N ASN A 224 -26.76 -3.99 4.14
CA ASN A 224 -27.87 -4.62 3.45
C ASN A 224 -28.66 -3.55 2.68
N PRO A 225 -28.84 -3.67 1.35
CA PRO A 225 -29.56 -2.69 0.56
C PRO A 225 -31.05 -2.56 0.93
N ASP A 226 -31.63 -3.60 1.55
CA ASP A 226 -33.08 -3.72 1.79
C ASP A 226 -33.50 -3.38 3.24
N SER A 227 -32.56 -3.30 4.19
CA SER A 227 -32.88 -3.16 5.62
C SER A 227 -33.55 -1.84 6.01
N ASP A 228 -33.60 -0.85 5.11
CA ASP A 228 -34.09 0.50 5.40
C ASP A 228 -35.23 0.97 4.48
N ALA A 229 -35.85 0.07 3.71
CA ALA A 229 -37.00 0.43 2.88
C ALA A 229 -38.28 0.74 3.68
N ASP A 230 -38.36 0.33 4.95
CA ASP A 230 -39.60 0.37 5.76
C ASP A 230 -39.62 1.46 6.85
N SER A 231 -38.52 2.19 7.07
CA SER A 231 -38.45 3.26 8.09
C SER A 231 -38.90 4.63 7.58
N GLY A 232 -39.16 4.80 6.27
CA GLY A 232 -39.57 6.09 5.69
C GLY A 232 -38.48 7.19 5.74
N GLU A 233 -37.42 7.00 6.52
CA GLU A 233 -36.13 7.61 6.31
C GLU A 233 -35.47 6.86 5.17
N ASN A 234 -35.57 7.40 3.95
CA ASN A 234 -34.62 7.06 2.91
C ASN A 234 -33.23 7.03 3.58
N VAL A 235 -32.54 5.89 3.50
CA VAL A 235 -31.07 5.92 3.47
C VAL A 235 -30.68 6.55 2.12
N THR A 236 -31.08 7.80 1.91
CA THR A 236 -30.16 8.76 1.37
C THR A 236 -28.94 8.65 2.25
N LEU A 237 -27.78 8.49 1.64
CA LEU A 237 -26.50 8.75 2.26
C LEU A 237 -26.46 10.07 3.06
N ASN A 238 -27.49 10.91 3.06
CA ASN A 238 -27.66 12.09 3.92
C ASN A 238 -27.53 11.85 5.44
N ASN A 239 -27.79 10.64 5.97
CA ASN A 239 -27.46 10.32 7.37
C ASN A 239 -26.00 9.89 7.57
N ILE A 240 -25.25 9.79 6.48
CA ILE A 240 -23.80 9.71 6.43
C ILE A 240 -23.35 11.10 5.97
N GLY A 241 -23.25 12.03 6.94
CA GLY A 241 -23.13 13.47 6.71
C GLY A 241 -22.29 13.87 5.50
N ASP A 242 -22.78 14.87 4.77
CA ASP A 242 -22.16 15.52 3.61
C ASP A 242 -20.65 15.32 3.58
N ILE A 243 -20.15 14.70 2.50
CA ILE A 243 -18.72 14.67 2.17
C ILE A 243 -18.34 16.11 1.83
N THR A 244 -18.16 16.93 2.86
CA THR A 244 -17.11 17.92 2.82
C THR A 244 -15.85 17.10 2.65
N THR A 245 -15.24 17.19 1.47
CA THR A 245 -13.92 16.62 1.21
C THR A 245 -13.09 16.99 2.44
N VAL A 246 -12.66 16.01 3.23
CA VAL A 246 -11.90 16.30 4.45
C VAL A 246 -10.55 16.81 3.96
N HIS A 247 -10.49 18.11 3.71
CA HIS A 247 -9.28 18.81 3.37
C HIS A 247 -8.37 18.66 4.58
N GLY A 248 -7.15 18.18 4.33
CA GLY A 248 -6.12 18.19 5.36
C GLY A 248 -5.85 19.64 5.75
N ALA A 249 -5.40 19.87 6.98
CA ALA A 249 -4.87 21.18 7.33
C ALA A 249 -3.74 21.55 6.35
N PRO A 250 -3.73 22.77 5.79
CA PRO A 250 -2.68 23.19 4.88
C PRO A 250 -1.33 23.15 5.59
N LEU A 251 -0.27 22.80 4.87
CA LEU A 251 1.09 22.66 5.36
C LEU A 251 2.12 23.20 4.37
N LEU A 252 3.26 23.65 4.89
CA LEU A 252 4.45 23.98 4.14
C LEU A 252 5.44 22.81 4.21
N ILE A 253 6.01 22.43 3.07
CA ILE A 253 7.10 21.44 3.00
C ILE A 253 8.40 22.20 2.84
N ILE A 254 9.17 22.33 3.93
CA ILE A 254 10.36 23.19 3.99
C ILE A 254 11.61 22.34 3.98
N ASN A 255 12.52 22.62 3.05
CA ASN A 255 13.83 21.99 3.06
C ASN A 255 14.65 22.49 4.26
N LYS A 256 15.13 21.59 5.11
CA LYS A 256 15.84 21.96 6.34
C LYS A 256 17.18 22.63 6.08
N HIS A 257 17.82 22.31 4.96
CA HIS A 257 19.13 22.80 4.62
C HIS A 257 19.09 24.15 3.91
N THR A 258 18.26 24.27 2.87
CA THR A 258 18.16 25.51 2.08
C THR A 258 17.20 26.51 2.68
N ARG A 259 16.29 26.07 3.57
CA ARG A 259 15.17 26.86 4.12
C ARG A 259 14.17 27.35 3.07
N LEU A 260 14.26 26.80 1.85
CA LEU A 260 13.32 27.04 0.78
C LEU A 260 12.13 26.07 0.90
N VAL A 261 11.00 26.48 0.35
CA VAL A 261 9.75 25.71 0.39
C VAL A 261 9.49 25.01 -0.93
N LEU A 262 8.95 23.79 -0.85
CA LEU A 262 8.48 23.06 -2.02
C LEU A 262 7.30 23.83 -2.65
N THR A 263 7.43 24.18 -3.92
CA THR A 263 6.52 25.09 -4.63
C THR A 263 6.13 24.47 -5.96
N GLU A 264 4.82 24.39 -6.22
CA GLU A 264 4.28 24.07 -7.55
C GLU A 264 4.43 25.28 -8.49
N ARG A 265 4.81 25.05 -9.73
CA ARG A 265 4.77 26.06 -10.80
C ARG A 265 3.56 25.82 -11.68
N GLU A 266 3.14 26.85 -12.42
CA GLU A 266 2.05 26.74 -13.41
C GLU A 266 2.29 25.64 -14.47
N SER A 267 3.56 25.32 -14.74
CA SER A 267 3.98 24.22 -15.63
C SER A 267 3.80 22.83 -15.02
N CYS A 268 3.21 22.70 -13.82
CA CYS A 268 3.14 21.49 -12.99
C CYS A 268 4.50 21.04 -12.42
N GLU A 269 5.59 21.72 -12.73
CA GLU A 269 6.92 21.43 -12.18
C GLU A 269 6.95 21.75 -10.69
N VAL A 270 7.60 20.90 -9.90
CA VAL A 270 7.78 21.14 -8.46
C VAL A 270 9.24 21.50 -8.17
N VAL A 271 9.44 22.70 -7.64
CA VAL A 271 10.75 23.29 -7.35
C VAL A 271 10.87 23.68 -5.88
N GLN A 272 12.06 24.04 -5.43
CA GLN A 272 12.20 24.84 -4.21
C GLN A 272 12.17 26.34 -4.53
N ALA A 273 11.50 27.14 -3.72
CA ALA A 273 11.49 28.59 -3.86
C ALA A 273 11.47 29.28 -2.50
N SER A 274 11.80 30.58 -2.45
CA SER A 274 11.62 31.35 -1.23
C SER A 274 10.14 31.43 -0.85
N LEU A 275 9.87 31.39 0.45
CA LEU A 275 8.52 31.64 0.96
C LEU A 275 8.12 33.06 0.56
N ASN A 276 7.04 33.20 -0.19
CA ASN A 276 6.59 34.49 -0.70
C ASN A 276 5.16 34.81 -0.22
N SER A 277 4.64 35.98 -0.61
CA SER A 277 3.31 36.43 -0.19
C SER A 277 2.17 35.73 -0.92
N ASN A 278 2.42 35.14 -2.09
CA ASN A 278 1.45 34.35 -2.85
C ASN A 278 1.68 32.85 -2.57
N ARG A 279 1.23 32.43 -1.38
CA ARG A 279 1.50 31.10 -0.84
C ARG A 279 0.68 29.98 -1.46
N ASP A 280 -0.30 30.29 -2.32
CA ASP A 280 -1.27 29.29 -2.78
C ASP A 280 -0.58 28.06 -3.39
N PHE A 281 0.47 28.27 -4.19
CA PHE A 281 1.28 27.20 -4.79
C PHE A 281 2.38 26.61 -3.88
N GLN A 282 2.52 27.13 -2.66
CA GLN A 282 3.46 26.67 -1.64
C GLN A 282 2.75 25.85 -0.55
N LEU A 283 1.42 25.90 -0.52
CA LEU A 283 0.59 25.18 0.41
C LEU A 283 0.23 23.80 -0.14
N TRP A 284 0.49 22.80 0.68
CA TRP A 284 0.17 21.41 0.43
C TRP A 284 -0.79 20.92 1.50
N GLU A 285 -1.41 19.77 1.29
CA GLU A 285 -2.17 19.07 2.32
C GLU A 285 -1.89 17.57 2.21
N LYS A 286 -1.89 16.89 3.35
CA LYS A 286 -1.85 15.43 3.38
C LYS A 286 -3.25 14.90 3.14
N VAL A 287 -3.38 14.03 2.15
CA VAL A 287 -4.62 13.30 1.86
C VAL A 287 -4.35 11.83 2.15
N GLY A 288 -5.15 11.22 3.02
CA GLY A 288 -5.07 9.79 3.28
C GLY A 288 -3.71 9.27 3.73
N GLY A 289 -2.99 10.02 4.57
CA GLY A 289 -1.71 9.61 5.18
C GLY A 289 -0.49 9.68 4.25
N HIS A 290 -0.64 9.27 2.98
CA HIS A 290 0.47 9.09 2.05
C HIS A 290 0.40 9.91 0.76
N LEU A 291 -0.73 10.58 0.47
CA LEU A 291 -0.79 11.51 -0.65
C LEU A 291 -0.51 12.93 -0.18
N ILE A 292 0.12 13.70 -1.06
CA ILE A 292 0.37 15.11 -0.88
C ILE A 292 -0.33 15.83 -2.02
N ARG A 293 -1.26 16.71 -1.71
CA ARG A 293 -2.06 17.47 -2.69
C ARG A 293 -1.72 18.95 -2.58
N SER A 294 -1.58 19.62 -3.72
CA SER A 294 -1.46 21.07 -3.79
C SER A 294 -2.82 21.70 -3.45
N VAL A 295 -2.80 22.65 -2.52
CA VAL A 295 -4.04 23.32 -2.07
C VAL A 295 -4.60 24.22 -3.17
N SER A 296 -3.75 24.83 -4.00
CA SER A 296 -4.19 25.75 -5.06
C SER A 296 -4.80 25.04 -6.26
N THR A 297 -4.20 23.95 -6.70
CA THR A 297 -4.60 23.26 -7.95
C THR A 297 -5.41 21.99 -7.70
N GLY A 298 -5.43 21.47 -6.46
CA GLY A 298 -6.02 20.18 -6.14
C GLY A 298 -5.28 18.98 -6.76
N ARG A 299 -4.13 19.22 -7.40
CA ARG A 299 -3.30 18.18 -8.01
C ARG A 299 -2.38 17.53 -6.99
N PHE A 300 -1.97 16.31 -7.26
CA PHE A 300 -1.18 15.51 -6.36
C PHE A 300 0.29 15.56 -6.72
N LEU A 301 1.16 15.65 -5.71
CA LEU A 301 2.59 15.48 -5.88
C LEU A 301 2.84 14.09 -6.47
N GLY A 302 3.66 14.03 -7.52
CA GLY A 302 4.04 12.79 -8.17
C GLY A 302 5.28 12.95 -9.04
N LEU A 303 5.53 11.98 -9.91
CA LEU A 303 6.78 11.87 -10.70
C LEU A 303 6.57 12.22 -12.17
N ALA A 304 7.53 12.90 -12.80
CA ALA A 304 7.50 13.23 -14.23
C ALA A 304 7.46 12.00 -15.16
N GLY A 305 7.76 10.81 -14.64
CA GLY A 305 7.77 9.55 -15.36
C GLY A 305 7.99 8.38 -14.41
N GLU A 306 8.59 7.30 -14.90
CA GLU A 306 8.92 6.14 -14.08
C GLU A 306 9.88 6.50 -12.94
N ALA A 307 9.69 5.85 -11.79
CA ALA A 307 10.41 6.13 -10.56
C ALA A 307 11.89 5.71 -10.65
N THR A 308 12.70 6.54 -11.29
CA THR A 308 14.14 6.35 -11.51
C THR A 308 14.94 7.47 -10.84
N TYR A 309 16.23 7.23 -10.59
CA TYR A 309 17.11 8.22 -9.96
C TYR A 309 17.18 9.51 -10.79
N GLY A 310 17.01 10.65 -10.12
CA GLY A 310 17.02 11.98 -10.74
C GLY A 310 15.72 12.36 -11.44
N ILE A 311 14.66 11.54 -11.36
CA ILE A 311 13.35 11.90 -11.92
C ILE A 311 12.80 13.13 -11.20
N GLU A 312 12.28 14.08 -11.97
CA GLU A 312 11.70 15.32 -11.46
C GLU A 312 10.32 15.08 -10.84
N LEU A 313 10.03 15.84 -9.79
CA LEU A 313 8.70 15.89 -9.20
C LEU A 313 7.81 16.84 -10.02
N GLN A 314 6.56 16.43 -10.18
CA GLN A 314 5.51 17.22 -10.81
C GLN A 314 4.20 17.07 -10.05
N THR A 315 3.25 17.96 -10.29
CA THR A 315 1.87 17.78 -9.85
C THR A 315 1.03 17.10 -10.92
N GLN A 316 0.16 16.16 -10.54
CA GLN A 316 -0.64 15.35 -11.44
C GLN A 316 -2.13 15.38 -11.06
N THR A 317 -3.01 15.22 -12.03
CA THR A 317 -4.46 15.14 -11.79
C THR A 317 -4.87 13.80 -11.18
N VAL A 318 -4.13 12.74 -11.50
CA VAL A 318 -4.30 11.42 -10.91
C VAL A 318 -3.18 11.24 -9.90
N PRO A 319 -3.47 11.02 -8.61
CA PRO A 319 -2.42 10.56 -7.71
C PRO A 319 -1.94 9.21 -8.24
N ASN A 320 -0.63 9.05 -8.37
CA ASN A 320 -0.02 7.77 -8.74
C ASN A 320 1.27 7.55 -7.94
N SER A 321 1.54 8.45 -6.99
CA SER A 321 2.77 8.53 -6.24
C SER A 321 2.39 8.74 -4.79
N GLN A 322 2.90 7.86 -3.93
CA GLN A 322 2.71 7.94 -2.50
C GLN A 322 4.00 8.41 -1.85
N PHE A 323 3.89 9.26 -0.84
CA PHE A 323 5.00 9.81 -0.09
C PHE A 323 4.81 9.59 1.41
N LYS A 324 5.88 9.17 2.08
CA LYS A 324 5.94 9.01 3.53
C LYS A 324 7.06 9.85 4.09
N LEU A 325 6.77 10.66 5.11
CA LEU A 325 7.81 11.32 5.88
C LEU A 325 8.41 10.30 6.86
N LEU A 326 9.70 10.06 6.74
CA LEU A 326 10.47 9.17 7.61
C LEU A 326 10.86 9.86 8.93
N GLU A 327 11.28 9.08 9.93
CA GLU A 327 11.74 9.61 11.23
C GLU A 327 13.00 10.48 11.11
N ASN A 328 13.86 10.18 10.13
CA ASN A 328 15.01 11.01 9.78
C ASN A 328 14.62 12.23 8.92
N GLU A 329 13.33 12.53 8.84
CA GLU A 329 12.77 13.71 8.18
C GLU A 329 12.99 13.74 6.67
N GLN A 330 13.19 12.58 6.06
CA GLN A 330 13.24 12.44 4.61
C GLN A 330 11.86 12.13 4.07
N LEU A 331 11.48 12.81 2.99
CA LEU A 331 10.22 12.55 2.30
C LEU A 331 10.46 11.44 1.26
N MET A 332 10.02 10.22 1.54
CA MET A 332 10.28 9.03 0.73
C MET A 332 9.11 8.71 -0.18
N HIS A 333 9.38 8.49 -1.47
CA HIS A 333 8.43 7.90 -2.41
C HIS A 333 8.30 6.39 -2.11
N VAL A 334 7.08 5.95 -1.77
CA VAL A 334 6.83 4.61 -1.21
C VAL A 334 7.19 3.50 -2.19
N ALA A 335 6.79 3.62 -3.46
CA ALA A 335 6.96 2.52 -4.42
C ALA A 335 8.44 2.28 -4.80
N SER A 336 9.27 3.32 -4.81
CA SER A 336 10.68 3.20 -5.22
C SER A 336 11.68 3.20 -4.06
N ASN A 337 11.23 3.44 -2.82
CA ASN A 337 12.08 3.66 -1.65
C ASN A 337 13.17 4.74 -1.87
N MET A 338 12.91 5.70 -2.76
CA MET A 338 13.77 6.85 -3.02
C MET A 338 13.25 8.07 -2.28
N VAL A 339 14.13 9.01 -1.95
CA VAL A 339 13.77 10.23 -1.21
C VAL A 339 13.73 11.45 -2.11
N VAL A 340 12.87 12.39 -1.77
CA VAL A 340 12.81 13.70 -2.40
C VAL A 340 14.05 14.50 -1.99
N GLY A 341 14.79 14.98 -2.97
CA GLY A 341 15.97 15.82 -2.80
C GLY A 341 15.97 16.96 -3.80
N ILE A 342 16.98 17.84 -3.71
CA ILE A 342 17.17 18.93 -4.66
C ILE A 342 18.28 18.57 -5.64
N ARG A 343 18.04 18.83 -6.92
CA ARG A 343 19.00 18.55 -7.99
C ARG A 343 20.41 19.04 -7.67
N GLY A 344 21.36 18.12 -7.53
CA GLY A 344 22.78 18.42 -7.31
C GLY A 344 23.10 19.14 -6.01
N GLY A 345 22.20 19.12 -5.01
CA GLY A 345 22.36 19.89 -3.78
C GLY A 345 22.35 21.41 -4.00
N ASP A 346 21.84 21.86 -5.16
CA ASP A 346 21.72 23.27 -5.48
C ASP A 346 20.83 23.96 -4.44
N ARG A 347 21.31 25.10 -3.95
CA ARG A 347 20.63 25.87 -2.89
C ARG A 347 19.93 27.10 -3.44
N THR A 348 19.89 27.23 -4.77
CA THR A 348 19.25 28.36 -5.42
C THR A 348 17.74 28.16 -5.54
N GLU A 349 17.03 29.27 -5.68
CA GLU A 349 15.61 29.23 -5.98
C GLU A 349 15.38 28.63 -7.37
N ASN A 350 14.24 27.95 -7.53
CA ASN A 350 13.82 27.26 -8.74
C ASN A 350 14.64 26.02 -9.10
N SER A 351 15.51 25.53 -8.20
CA SER A 351 16.11 24.20 -8.39
C SER A 351 15.00 23.13 -8.34
N PRO A 352 14.93 22.20 -9.32
CA PRO A 352 13.93 21.14 -9.34
C PRO A 352 14.06 20.20 -8.14
N ALA A 353 12.91 19.79 -7.59
CA ALA A 353 12.86 18.67 -6.66
C ALA A 353 12.85 17.35 -7.46
N GLN A 354 13.64 16.38 -7.03
CA GLN A 354 13.86 15.11 -7.73
C GLN A 354 13.89 13.93 -6.76
N LEU A 355 13.77 12.70 -7.26
CA LEU A 355 14.04 11.50 -6.45
C LEU A 355 15.53 11.15 -6.44
N TRP A 356 16.03 10.80 -5.26
CA TRP A 356 17.40 10.38 -5.01
C TRP A 356 17.42 9.08 -4.22
N SER A 357 18.51 8.33 -4.33
CA SER A 357 18.77 7.21 -3.42
C SER A 357 18.79 7.70 -1.98
N LEU A 358 18.30 6.87 -1.05
CA LEU A 358 18.40 7.11 0.38
C LEU A 358 19.86 7.44 0.76
N GLY A 359 20.07 8.52 1.49
CA GLY A 359 21.41 8.97 1.89
C GLY A 359 21.35 10.16 2.84
N GLU A 360 22.44 10.43 3.55
CA GLU A 360 22.49 11.44 4.62
C GLU A 360 22.71 12.88 4.11
N ASP A 361 22.48 13.15 2.82
CA ASP A 361 22.64 14.50 2.29
C ASP A 361 21.60 15.44 2.94
N PRO A 362 22.04 16.55 3.57
CA PRO A 362 21.13 17.51 4.18
C PRO A 362 20.08 18.06 3.21
N CYS A 363 20.33 18.07 1.90
CA CYS A 363 19.34 18.53 0.92
C CYS A 363 18.14 17.58 0.76
N HIS A 364 18.17 16.38 1.37
CA HIS A 364 17.07 15.43 1.41
C HIS A 364 16.16 15.57 2.64
N ALA A 365 16.51 16.45 3.59
CA ALA A 365 15.76 16.61 4.83
C ALA A 365 14.67 17.69 4.69
N TRP A 366 13.44 17.34 5.04
CA TRP A 366 12.24 18.15 4.90
C TRP A 366 11.44 18.22 6.20
N SER A 367 10.92 19.40 6.52
CA SER A 367 9.94 19.62 7.58
C SER A 367 8.56 19.85 6.99
N LEU A 368 7.52 19.31 7.64
CA LEU A 368 6.13 19.67 7.38
C LEU A 368 5.68 20.61 8.49
N ILE A 369 5.38 21.86 8.14
CA ILE A 369 5.10 22.92 9.12
C ILE A 369 3.70 23.50 8.86
N ASP A 370 2.94 23.71 9.92
CA ASP A 370 1.70 24.48 9.87
C ASP A 370 1.99 25.94 9.46
N PRO A 371 1.39 26.46 8.37
CA PRO A 371 1.63 27.82 7.90
C PRO A 371 1.35 28.88 8.96
N GLN A 372 0.41 28.65 9.88
CA GLN A 372 0.07 29.57 10.96
C GLN A 372 1.26 29.76 11.92
N LEU A 373 2.04 28.71 12.19
CA LEU A 373 3.23 28.79 13.04
C LEU A 373 4.37 29.57 12.38
N VAL A 374 4.41 29.64 11.05
CA VAL A 374 5.45 30.39 10.33
C VAL A 374 5.21 31.90 10.42
N GLU A 375 3.95 32.33 10.44
CA GLU A 375 3.59 33.75 10.55
C GLU A 375 3.95 34.34 11.91
N GLU A 376 3.71 33.60 13.00
CA GLU A 376 4.10 34.04 14.34
C GLU A 376 5.62 34.27 14.46
N VAL A 377 6.41 33.43 13.79
CA VAL A 377 7.87 33.53 13.78
C VAL A 377 8.38 34.65 12.87
N LEU A 378 7.73 34.91 11.74
CA LEU A 378 8.13 36.00 10.84
C LEU A 378 7.70 37.38 11.36
N ILE A 379 6.48 37.50 11.91
CA ILE A 379 5.93 38.76 12.43
C ILE A 379 6.69 39.20 13.69
N SER A 380 7.06 38.27 14.57
CA SER A 380 7.87 38.59 15.76
C SER A 380 9.29 39.09 15.43
N LYS A 381 9.82 38.78 14.23
CA LYS A 381 11.18 39.15 13.80
C LYS A 381 11.27 40.51 13.10
N VAL A 382 10.19 41.01 12.49
CA VAL A 382 10.18 42.35 11.86
C VAL A 382 10.16 43.48 12.90
N SER A 383 9.77 43.19 14.14
CA SER A 383 9.74 44.16 15.25
C SER A 383 11.09 44.36 15.96
N MET A 384 12.18 43.69 15.54
CA MET A 384 13.52 43.86 16.14
C MET A 384 14.50 44.46 15.13
N THR A 385 14.84 45.72 15.32
CA THR A 385 15.79 46.52 14.54
C THR A 385 17.25 46.06 14.73
N SER A 386 17.64 44.92 14.18
CA SER A 386 19.06 44.62 13.90
C SER A 386 19.21 43.50 12.85
N PRO A 387 19.83 43.74 11.67
CA PRO A 387 19.75 42.79 10.54
C PRO A 387 20.61 41.52 10.64
N ASN A 388 21.47 41.34 11.66
CA ASN A 388 22.60 40.39 11.53
C ASN A 388 22.68 39.23 12.55
N ARG A 389 21.60 38.86 13.25
CA ARG A 389 21.59 37.64 14.10
C ARG A 389 20.19 37.02 14.20
N ILE A 390 19.75 36.22 13.22
CA ILE A 390 18.30 35.90 13.10
C ILE A 390 17.91 34.39 13.08
N LEU A 391 18.84 33.42 13.04
CA LEU A 391 18.45 31.99 12.89
C LEU A 391 19.07 30.96 13.85
N SER A 392 19.72 31.37 14.94
CA SER A 392 20.29 30.43 15.93
C SER A 392 19.31 29.91 16.99
N TYR A 393 18.03 30.31 16.98
CA TYR A 393 17.12 30.09 18.12
C TYR A 393 16.24 28.84 18.05
N PHE A 394 16.24 28.08 16.94
CA PHE A 394 15.39 26.88 16.80
C PHE A 394 16.15 25.55 16.81
N TRP A 395 17.48 25.56 16.82
CA TRP A 395 18.26 24.33 16.96
C TRP A 395 19.55 24.59 17.74
N PRO A 396 19.80 23.91 18.87
CA PRO A 396 21.11 23.92 19.50
C PRO A 396 22.10 23.30 18.51
N SER A 397 23.24 23.96 18.35
CA SER A 397 24.33 23.54 17.47
C SER A 397 24.65 22.07 17.73
N ALA A 398 24.62 21.24 16.68
CA ALA A 398 25.27 19.94 16.73
C ALA A 398 26.74 20.19 17.08
N SER A 399 27.13 19.79 18.29
CA SER A 399 28.51 19.80 18.74
C SER A 399 29.35 18.96 17.78
N ARG A 400 30.41 19.58 17.24
CA ARG A 400 31.44 18.93 16.42
C ARG A 400 31.90 17.63 17.08
N ILE A 401 31.85 16.54 16.33
CA ILE A 401 32.79 15.41 16.41
C ILE A 401 33.53 15.39 15.08
#